data_AF-A0A1L0D9X1-F1
#
_entry.id   AF-A0A1L0D9X1-F1
#
_cell.length_a   1.000
_cell.length_b   1.000
_cell.length_c   1.000
_cell.angle_alpha   90.00
_cell.angle_beta   90.00
_cell.angle_gamma   90.00
#
_symmetry.space_group_name_H-M   'P 1'
#
loop_
_entity.id
_entity.type
_entity.pdbx_description
1 polymer ?
#
loop_
_entity_poly.entity_id
_entity_poly.type
_entity_poly.pdbx_seq_one_letter_code
_entity_poly.pdbx_strand_id
1 'polypeptide(L)'
;MTVVSHETFHAKVAVFRIPPGENSLKKWNTSAENIVWKGHLRLCEQEVSDAGDTAASSAFEGLRLKLELYNPEVITQLLEDFVELESDVPWAEVWYNPFSESDMHYKISNDGSETIQVSPTSSRNYKIIAQLPGAGYHPLDSGEDTKGCILQIALGLRFEDEFTAILFAETLATYRRRFRNYQDKFLYDKHLLLLQNKILENLKIPVEELREPTPISDFEDDDFGNFVGSSYD
;
A
#
# COMPACT_ATOMS: atom_id res chain seq x y z
N MET A 1 2.15 -14.89 -1.06
CA MET A 1 1.90 -13.55 -0.49
C MET A 1 2.07 -13.58 1.03
N THR A 2 3.29 -13.32 1.49
CA THR A 2 3.61 -13.14 2.91
C THR A 2 3.50 -11.66 3.26
N VAL A 3 2.81 -11.34 4.35
CA VAL A 3 2.74 -9.98 4.90
C VAL A 3 3.61 -9.92 6.14
N VAL A 4 4.65 -9.10 6.11
CA VAL A 4 5.48 -8.80 7.28
C VAL A 4 4.88 -7.58 7.96
N SER A 5 4.59 -7.69 9.25
CA SER A 5 4.03 -6.60 10.06
C SER A 5 5.01 -6.20 11.14
N HIS A 6 5.35 -4.92 11.22
CA HIS A 6 6.27 -4.35 12.20
C HIS A 6 5.57 -3.24 12.98
N GLU A 7 5.50 -3.38 14.31
CA GLU A 7 4.99 -2.31 15.18
C GLU A 7 6.03 -1.19 15.31
N THR A 8 5.64 0.02 14.92
CA THR A 8 6.53 1.20 14.91
C THR A 8 6.25 2.16 16.05
N PHE A 9 5.06 2.12 16.65
CA PHE A 9 4.65 3.04 17.70
C PHE A 9 3.51 2.49 18.55
N HIS A 10 3.49 2.82 19.84
CA HIS A 10 2.42 2.48 20.78
C HIS A 10 2.18 3.61 21.79
N ALA A 11 0.92 3.91 22.12
CA ALA A 11 0.55 4.95 23.07
C ALA A 11 -0.86 4.78 23.67
N LYS A 12 -1.10 5.41 24.83
CA LYS A 12 -2.45 5.60 25.39
C LYS A 12 -3.14 6.80 24.75
N VAL A 13 -4.40 6.62 24.39
CA VAL A 13 -5.18 7.64 23.69
C VAL A 13 -6.64 7.67 24.16
N ALA A 14 -7.29 8.79 23.90
CA ALA A 14 -8.73 8.96 24.01
C ALA A 14 -9.32 9.33 22.65
N VAL A 15 -10.50 8.80 22.36
CA VAL A 15 -11.23 9.06 21.12
C VAL A 15 -12.55 9.72 21.44
N PHE A 16 -12.91 10.77 20.70
CA PHE A 16 -14.11 11.56 20.89
C PHE A 16 -14.86 11.75 19.56
N ARG A 17 -16.17 12.04 19.66
CA ARG A 17 -17.00 12.29 18.47
C ARG A 17 -16.64 13.63 17.86
N ILE A 18 -16.57 13.68 16.53
CA ILE A 18 -16.43 14.93 15.79
C ILE A 18 -17.64 15.13 14.88
N PRO A 19 -18.12 16.37 14.70
CA PRO A 19 -19.17 16.65 13.75
C PRO A 19 -18.68 16.40 12.31
N PRO A 20 -19.58 16.05 11.38
CA PRO A 20 -19.22 15.94 9.97
C PRO A 20 -18.78 17.30 9.41
N GLY A 21 -17.85 17.28 8.46
CA GLY A 21 -17.34 18.46 7.76
C GLY A 21 -15.83 18.70 7.96
N GLU A 22 -15.43 19.96 7.75
CA GLU A 22 -14.02 20.37 7.79
C GLU A 22 -13.36 20.10 9.16
N ASN A 23 -12.08 19.73 9.11
CA ASN A 23 -11.25 19.50 10.28
C ASN A 23 -11.01 20.82 11.04
N SER A 24 -11.82 21.08 12.07
CA SER A 24 -11.73 22.29 12.89
C SER A 24 -11.95 21.98 14.37
N LEU A 25 -10.90 22.12 15.18
CA LEU A 25 -10.95 21.85 16.62
C LEU A 25 -12.01 22.69 17.35
N LYS A 26 -12.31 23.91 16.86
CA LYS A 26 -13.34 24.77 17.46
C LYS A 26 -14.73 24.14 17.44
N LYS A 27 -14.98 23.27 16.45
CA LYS A 27 -16.24 22.51 16.33
C LYS A 27 -16.19 21.19 17.10
N TRP A 28 -15.00 20.78 17.56
CA TRP A 28 -14.82 19.53 18.27
C TRP A 28 -15.08 19.77 19.75
N ASN A 29 -16.13 19.13 20.28
CA ASN A 29 -16.35 19.12 21.71
C ASN A 29 -15.29 18.21 22.36
N THR A 30 -14.22 18.76 22.92
CA THR A 30 -13.13 17.98 23.54
C THR A 30 -13.35 17.70 25.03
N SER A 31 -14.55 18.00 25.55
CA SER A 31 -14.97 17.69 26.91
C SER A 31 -14.89 16.18 27.19
N ALA A 32 -14.68 15.82 28.46
CA ALA A 32 -14.64 14.42 28.91
C ALA A 32 -15.94 13.67 28.57
N GLU A 33 -17.08 14.37 28.54
CA GLU A 33 -18.40 13.80 28.22
C GLU A 33 -18.55 13.37 26.75
N ASN A 34 -17.70 13.89 25.84
CA ASN A 34 -17.75 13.54 24.42
C ASN A 34 -16.76 12.43 24.04
N ILE A 35 -16.01 11.90 25.01
CA ILE A 35 -15.12 10.76 24.82
C ILE A 35 -15.97 9.51 24.63
N VAL A 36 -15.81 8.85 23.48
CA VAL A 36 -16.49 7.58 23.16
C VAL A 36 -15.70 6.36 23.54
N TRP A 37 -14.38 6.50 23.61
CA TRP A 37 -13.50 5.38 23.87
C TRP A 37 -12.14 5.84 24.42
N LYS A 38 -11.53 5.01 25.25
CA LYS A 38 -10.17 5.17 25.77
C LYS A 38 -9.48 3.81 25.73
N GLY A 39 -8.19 3.84 25.43
CA GLY A 39 -7.40 2.62 25.34
C GLY A 39 -6.02 2.86 24.77
N HIS A 40 -5.51 1.85 24.07
CA HIS A 40 -4.20 1.87 23.46
C HIS A 40 -4.30 1.98 21.94
N LEU A 41 -3.35 2.69 21.37
CA LEU A 41 -3.11 2.79 19.95
C LEU A 41 -1.80 2.09 19.66
N ARG A 42 -1.77 1.27 18.62
CA ARG A 42 -0.53 0.81 17.99
C ARG A 42 -0.51 1.15 16.51
N LEU A 43 0.68 1.41 16.00
CA LEU A 43 0.94 1.68 14.61
C LEU A 43 1.79 0.55 14.05
N CYS A 44 1.29 -0.09 13.01
CA CYS A 44 1.93 -1.24 12.36
C CYS A 44 2.19 -0.92 10.89
N GLU A 45 3.45 -0.98 10.50
CA GLU A 45 3.87 -0.95 9.10
C GLU A 45 3.76 -2.37 8.54
N GLN A 46 3.09 -2.54 7.40
CA GLN A 46 2.91 -3.83 6.75
C GLN A 46 3.53 -3.79 5.35
N GLU A 47 4.45 -4.71 5.12
CA GLU A 47 5.12 -4.92 3.83
C GLU A 47 4.71 -6.27 3.24
N VAL A 48 4.37 -6.28 1.95
CA VAL A 48 3.97 -7.48 1.22
C VAL A 48 5.08 -7.90 0.28
N SER A 49 5.72 -9.02 0.57
CA SER A 49 6.99 -9.44 -0.06
C SER A 49 6.90 -9.73 -1.57
N ASP A 50 5.69 -10.03 -2.09
CA ASP A 50 5.48 -10.43 -3.49
C ASP A 50 4.85 -9.32 -4.35
N ALA A 51 4.65 -8.11 -3.80
CA ALA A 51 3.92 -7.04 -4.49
C ALA A 51 4.69 -6.40 -5.68
N GLY A 52 5.88 -6.87 -6.01
CA GLY A 52 6.67 -6.38 -7.15
C GLY A 52 6.78 -7.35 -8.33
N ASP A 53 6.42 -8.63 -8.15
CA ASP A 53 6.76 -9.70 -9.10
C ASP A 53 5.74 -9.89 -10.23
N THR A 54 4.60 -9.20 -10.17
CA THR A 54 3.58 -9.25 -11.21
C THR A 54 3.32 -7.86 -11.77
N ALA A 55 3.29 -7.73 -13.10
CA ALA A 55 3.00 -6.47 -13.80
C ALA A 55 1.62 -5.86 -13.48
N ALA A 56 0.76 -6.65 -12.81
CA ALA A 56 -0.58 -6.26 -12.34
C ALA A 56 -0.60 -5.70 -10.90
N SER A 57 0.46 -5.91 -10.12
CA SER A 57 0.53 -5.39 -8.76
C SER A 57 0.66 -3.87 -8.79
N SER A 58 0.04 -3.20 -7.83
CA SER A 58 0.09 -1.75 -7.69
C SER A 58 0.95 -1.36 -6.48
N ALA A 59 1.65 -0.23 -6.55
CA ALA A 59 2.55 0.22 -5.49
C ALA A 59 1.89 0.29 -4.10
N PHE A 60 0.57 0.51 -4.05
CA PHE A 60 -0.19 0.58 -2.81
C PHE A 60 -0.41 -0.77 -2.11
N GLU A 61 -0.18 -1.88 -2.79
CA GLU A 61 -0.36 -3.23 -2.25
C GLU A 61 0.86 -3.69 -1.45
N GLY A 62 2.04 -3.13 -1.75
CA GLY A 62 3.30 -3.57 -1.20
C GLY A 62 3.69 -2.96 0.13
N LEU A 63 3.32 -1.70 0.39
CA LEU A 63 3.59 -1.02 1.66
C LEU A 63 2.35 -0.28 2.13
N ARG A 64 1.94 -0.53 3.38
CA ARG A 64 0.77 0.11 4.00
C ARG A 64 0.95 0.30 5.49
N LEU A 65 0.32 1.35 6.04
CA LEU A 65 0.30 1.61 7.47
C LEU A 65 -1.07 1.30 8.04
N LYS A 66 -1.07 0.56 9.14
CA LYS A 66 -2.27 0.25 9.93
C LYS A 66 -2.15 0.88 11.31
N LEU A 67 -3.14 1.66 11.71
CA LEU A 67 -3.30 2.13 13.07
C LEU A 67 -4.44 1.32 13.69
N GLU A 68 -4.16 0.65 14.80
CA GLU A 68 -5.13 -0.15 15.53
C GLU A 68 -5.41 0.47 16.89
N LEU A 69 -6.69 0.58 17.22
CA LEU A 69 -7.17 0.96 18.54
C LEU A 69 -7.61 -0.30 19.26
N TYR A 70 -7.08 -0.58 20.44
CA TYR A 70 -7.35 -1.82 21.16
C TYR A 70 -7.30 -1.61 22.67
N ASN A 71 -7.88 -2.56 23.40
CA ASN A 71 -7.76 -2.66 24.85
C ASN A 71 -7.14 -4.01 25.21
N PRO A 72 -6.14 -4.04 26.11
CA PRO A 72 -5.68 -5.29 26.67
C PRO A 72 -6.75 -5.85 27.62
N GLU A 73 -7.11 -7.10 27.43
CA GLU A 73 -7.91 -7.89 28.37
C GLU A 73 -7.02 -8.95 29.02
N VAL A 74 -7.04 -9.00 30.34
CA VAL A 74 -6.37 -10.08 31.09
C VAL A 74 -7.34 -11.24 31.18
N ILE A 75 -7.07 -12.30 30.42
CA ILE A 75 -7.83 -13.54 30.50
C ILE A 75 -7.15 -14.41 31.54
N THR A 76 -7.71 -14.43 32.76
CA THR A 76 -7.31 -15.39 33.78
C THR A 76 -7.92 -16.75 33.42
N GLN A 77 -7.17 -17.61 32.73
CA GLN A 77 -7.59 -18.99 32.54
C GLN A 77 -7.27 -19.78 33.82
N LEU A 78 -8.30 -20.36 34.44
CA LEU A 78 -8.19 -21.25 35.61
C LEU A 78 -7.64 -22.62 35.20
N LEU A 79 -6.44 -22.66 34.61
CA LEU A 79 -5.65 -23.88 34.50
C LEU A 79 -4.67 -23.96 35.67
N GLU A 80 -4.29 -25.18 36.04
CA GLU A 80 -3.57 -25.53 37.29
C GLU A 80 -2.25 -24.75 37.50
N ASP A 81 -1.71 -24.15 36.44
CA ASP A 81 -0.66 -23.13 36.48
C ASP A 81 -1.27 -21.78 36.09
N PHE A 82 -1.27 -20.81 37.02
CA PHE A 82 -1.76 -19.45 36.81
C PHE A 82 -0.98 -18.73 35.69
N VAL A 83 -1.36 -18.94 34.44
CA VAL A 83 -0.84 -18.19 33.29
C VAL A 83 -1.83 -17.08 32.98
N GLU A 84 -1.45 -15.84 33.29
CA GLU A 84 -2.14 -14.65 32.82
C GLU A 84 -1.88 -14.52 31.32
N LEU A 85 -2.91 -14.77 30.50
CA LEU A 85 -2.83 -14.52 29.06
C LEU A 85 -3.39 -13.12 28.80
N GLU A 86 -2.52 -12.19 28.42
CA GLU A 86 -2.94 -10.89 27.89
C GLU A 86 -3.46 -11.09 26.46
N SER A 87 -4.70 -10.69 26.21
CA SER A 87 -5.32 -10.71 24.89
C SER A 87 -5.72 -9.29 24.50
N ASP A 88 -5.25 -8.85 23.33
CA ASP A 88 -5.63 -7.54 22.80
C ASP A 88 -6.98 -7.63 22.08
N VAL A 89 -7.98 -6.90 22.58
CA VAL A 89 -9.28 -6.78 21.92
C VAL A 89 -9.28 -5.55 21.00
N PRO A 90 -9.29 -5.72 19.67
CA PRO A 90 -9.32 -4.61 18.73
C PRO A 90 -10.69 -3.92 18.74
N TRP A 91 -10.68 -2.60 18.82
CA TRP A 91 -11.86 -1.76 18.81
C TRP A 91 -12.12 -1.14 17.44
N ALA A 92 -11.07 -0.64 16.78
CA ALA A 92 -11.17 -0.07 15.45
C ALA A 92 -9.81 -0.12 14.74
N GLU A 93 -9.85 -0.06 13.41
CA GLU A 93 -8.65 0.05 12.58
C GLU A 93 -8.74 1.25 11.63
N VAL A 94 -7.59 1.85 11.32
CA VAL A 94 -7.43 2.95 10.38
C VAL A 94 -6.30 2.58 9.45
N TRP A 95 -6.56 2.59 8.14
CA TRP A 95 -5.55 2.38 7.12
C TRP A 95 -5.04 3.71 6.58
N TYR A 96 -3.74 3.80 6.35
CA TYR A 96 -3.10 5.05 5.93
C TYR A 96 -2.05 4.82 4.85
N ASN A 97 -2.18 5.55 3.75
CA ASN A 97 -1.15 5.78 2.72
C ASN A 97 -1.29 7.22 2.21
N PRO A 98 -0.17 7.96 2.05
CA PRO A 98 -0.18 9.37 1.64
C PRO A 98 -0.36 9.52 0.12
N PHE A 99 -1.52 9.11 -0.41
CA PHE A 99 -1.79 9.20 -1.86
C PHE A 99 -1.95 10.63 -2.37
N SER A 100 -2.29 11.59 -1.51
CA SER A 100 -2.35 13.01 -1.82
C SER A 100 -1.01 13.58 -2.31
N GLU A 101 0.10 12.97 -1.90
CA GLU A 101 1.46 13.36 -2.26
C GLU A 101 2.00 12.56 -3.47
N SER A 102 1.21 11.66 -4.05
CA SER A 102 1.63 10.77 -5.12
C SER A 102 0.85 10.99 -6.41
N ASP A 103 1.47 10.63 -7.54
CA ASP A 103 0.82 10.64 -8.86
C ASP A 103 -0.21 9.50 -9.03
N MET A 104 -0.57 8.82 -7.94
CA MET A 104 -1.45 7.66 -7.97
C MET A 104 -2.91 8.09 -7.80
N HIS A 105 -3.80 7.59 -8.64
CA HIS A 105 -5.24 7.87 -8.56
C HIS A 105 -5.96 7.03 -7.51
N TYR A 106 -5.40 6.85 -6.30
CA TYR A 106 -6.02 6.06 -5.24
C TYR A 106 -6.36 6.88 -4.01
N LYS A 107 -7.41 6.46 -3.29
CA LYS A 107 -7.85 7.03 -2.01
C LYS A 107 -8.27 5.91 -1.06
N ILE A 108 -8.05 6.06 0.24
CA ILE A 108 -8.53 5.08 1.24
C ILE A 108 -9.88 5.52 1.82
N SER A 109 -10.04 6.82 2.02
CA SER A 109 -11.25 7.38 2.58
C SER A 109 -12.35 7.50 1.52
N ASN A 110 -13.58 7.30 1.96
CA ASN A 110 -14.75 7.46 1.10
C ASN A 110 -14.98 8.91 0.70
N ASP A 111 -14.51 9.88 1.51
CA ASP A 111 -14.58 11.31 1.22
C ASP A 111 -13.39 11.82 0.39
N GLY A 112 -12.41 10.96 0.09
CA GLY A 112 -11.19 11.31 -0.65
C GLY A 112 -10.16 12.11 0.14
N SER A 113 -10.41 12.40 1.43
CA SER A 113 -9.46 13.11 2.29
C SER A 113 -8.41 12.17 2.92
N GLU A 114 -7.32 12.70 3.48
CA GLU A 114 -6.36 11.84 4.21
C GLU A 114 -7.04 11.18 5.42
N THR A 115 -6.78 9.89 5.65
CA THR A 115 -7.40 9.13 6.75
C THR A 115 -6.87 9.53 8.13
N ILE A 116 -5.68 10.13 8.20
CA ILE A 116 -5.09 10.68 9.43
C ILE A 116 -4.70 12.13 9.15
N GLN A 117 -5.32 13.08 9.84
CA GLN A 117 -5.06 14.51 9.68
C GLN A 117 -4.78 15.16 11.04
N VAL A 118 -3.71 15.94 11.12
CA VAL A 118 -3.42 16.78 12.31
C VAL A 118 -4.49 17.86 12.44
N SER A 119 -4.89 18.19 13.66
CA SER A 119 -5.75 19.34 13.91
C SER A 119 -4.95 20.65 13.76
N PRO A 120 -5.43 21.65 13.01
CA PRO A 120 -4.66 22.87 12.70
C PRO A 120 -4.29 23.71 13.93
N THR A 121 -4.99 23.53 15.05
CA THR A 121 -4.81 24.34 16.26
C THR A 121 -4.19 23.57 17.43
N SER A 122 -3.94 22.27 17.31
CA SER A 122 -3.40 21.47 18.41
C SER A 122 -2.57 20.30 17.89
N SER A 123 -1.31 20.24 18.33
CA SER A 123 -0.38 19.14 18.12
C SER A 123 -0.85 17.81 18.74
N ARG A 124 -1.74 17.86 19.73
CA ARG A 124 -2.21 16.69 20.50
C ARG A 124 -3.41 15.98 19.90
N ASN A 125 -4.10 16.63 18.96
CA ASN A 125 -5.39 16.17 18.44
C ASN A 125 -5.29 15.87 16.95
N TYR A 126 -5.88 14.73 16.55
CA TYR A 126 -5.88 14.25 15.18
C TYR A 126 -7.31 13.87 14.77
N LYS A 127 -7.66 14.08 13.51
CA LYS A 127 -8.83 13.49 12.88
C LYS A 127 -8.38 12.15 12.30
N ILE A 128 -9.08 11.08 12.66
CA ILE A 128 -8.87 9.75 12.10
C ILE A 128 -10.15 9.25 11.43
N ILE A 129 -10.03 8.55 10.31
CA ILE A 129 -11.14 7.90 9.62
C ILE A 129 -11.04 6.40 9.90
N ALA A 130 -11.81 5.94 10.89
CA ALA A 130 -11.76 4.59 11.41
C ALA A 130 -12.79 3.68 10.74
N GLN A 131 -12.47 2.39 10.74
CA GLN A 131 -13.24 1.29 10.19
C GLN A 131 -13.43 0.23 11.26
N LEU A 132 -14.39 -0.67 11.05
CA LEU A 132 -14.58 -1.81 11.93
C LEU A 132 -13.32 -2.70 11.91
N PRO A 133 -12.92 -3.27 13.04
CA PRO A 133 -11.75 -4.14 13.11
C PRO A 133 -11.95 -5.35 12.19
N GLY A 134 -10.91 -5.67 11.40
CA GLY A 134 -10.97 -6.76 10.44
C GLY A 134 -11.67 -6.42 9.12
N ALA A 135 -12.10 -5.16 8.90
CA ALA A 135 -12.61 -4.72 7.60
C ALA A 135 -11.58 -4.90 6.48
N GLY A 136 -10.29 -4.69 6.79
CA GLY A 136 -9.19 -4.89 5.86
C GLY A 136 -8.87 -3.64 5.04
N TYR A 137 -7.84 -3.76 4.21
CA TYR A 137 -7.31 -2.66 3.42
C TYR A 137 -8.01 -2.57 2.06
N HIS A 138 -8.77 -1.49 1.83
CA HIS A 138 -9.57 -1.27 0.61
C HIS A 138 -9.28 0.11 -0.02
N PRO A 139 -8.18 0.26 -0.77
CA PRO A 139 -7.95 1.46 -1.56
C PRO A 139 -8.94 1.51 -2.74
N LEU A 140 -9.45 2.70 -3.01
CA LEU A 140 -10.42 3.01 -4.06
C LEU A 140 -9.73 3.78 -5.17
N ASP A 141 -10.04 3.45 -6.43
CA ASP A 141 -9.67 4.30 -7.55
C ASP A 141 -10.48 5.61 -7.48
N SER A 142 -9.80 6.73 -7.71
CA SER A 142 -10.39 8.07 -7.72
C SER A 142 -11.34 8.27 -8.91
N GLY A 143 -11.21 7.47 -9.97
CA GLY A 143 -12.02 7.54 -11.18
C GLY A 143 -13.37 6.80 -11.12
N GLU A 144 -13.58 5.90 -10.16
CA GLU A 144 -14.83 5.12 -10.08
C GLU A 144 -15.77 5.66 -8.98
N ASP A 145 -17.02 5.94 -9.35
CA ASP A 145 -18.12 6.25 -8.44
C ASP A 145 -18.60 4.99 -7.71
N THR A 146 -17.72 4.38 -6.90
CA THR A 146 -18.04 3.19 -6.12
C THR A 146 -18.78 3.58 -4.84
N LYS A 147 -20.10 3.74 -4.98
CA LYS A 147 -21.04 3.71 -3.84
C LYS A 147 -21.08 2.29 -3.28
N GLY A 148 -20.25 1.99 -2.30
CA GLY A 148 -20.35 0.70 -1.58
C GLY A 148 -19.19 0.30 -0.68
N CYS A 149 -18.20 1.15 -0.46
CA CYS A 149 -16.94 0.70 0.12
C CYS A 149 -16.91 0.98 1.61
N ILE A 150 -17.18 -0.04 2.43
CA ILE A 150 -16.94 -0.14 3.88
C ILE A 150 -17.44 1.00 4.79
N LEU A 151 -17.96 0.65 5.96
CA LEU A 151 -18.40 1.65 6.94
C LEU A 151 -17.16 2.37 7.51
N GLN A 152 -17.05 3.66 7.22
CA GLN A 152 -16.00 4.54 7.74
C GLN A 152 -16.60 5.63 8.63
N ILE A 153 -15.97 5.90 9.77
CA ILE A 153 -16.42 6.89 10.74
C ILE A 153 -15.27 7.83 11.06
N ALA A 154 -15.50 9.13 10.91
CA ALA A 154 -14.55 10.15 11.30
C ALA A 154 -14.60 10.39 12.82
N LEU A 155 -13.46 10.28 13.48
CA LEU A 155 -13.29 10.39 14.92
C LEU A 155 -12.15 11.34 15.26
N GLY A 156 -12.23 11.97 16.44
CA GLY A 156 -11.15 12.76 16.99
C GLY A 156 -10.30 11.90 17.92
N LEU A 157 -9.00 11.83 17.67
CA LEU A 157 -8.00 11.16 18.49
C LEU A 157 -7.24 12.20 19.31
N ARG A 158 -7.10 11.97 20.61
CA ARG A 158 -6.32 12.80 21.53
C ARG A 158 -5.29 11.96 22.27
N PHE A 159 -4.05 12.38 22.21
CA PHE A 159 -2.97 11.84 23.04
C PHE A 159 -3.05 12.38 24.47
N GLU A 160 -2.66 11.54 25.43
CA GLU A 160 -2.57 11.95 26.84
C GLU A 160 -1.53 13.06 27.04
N ASP A 161 -0.37 12.91 26.41
CA ASP A 161 0.74 13.86 26.47
C ASP A 161 1.15 14.40 25.09
N GLU A 162 1.70 15.61 25.10
CA GLU A 162 2.20 16.28 23.89
C GLU A 162 3.44 15.61 23.32
N PHE A 163 4.33 15.15 24.20
CA PHE A 163 5.54 14.48 23.77
C PHE A 163 5.20 13.23 22.96
N THR A 164 4.24 12.43 23.43
CA THR A 164 3.72 11.26 22.72
C THR A 164 3.09 11.63 21.38
N ALA A 165 2.38 12.76 21.32
CA ALA A 165 1.80 13.26 20.07
C ALA A 165 2.86 13.69 19.05
N ILE A 166 3.99 14.26 19.51
CA ILE A 166 5.13 14.64 18.67
C ILE A 166 5.82 13.39 18.13
N LEU A 167 6.07 12.38 18.97
CA LEU A 167 6.67 11.11 18.54
C LEU A 167 5.78 10.39 17.51
N PHE A 168 4.46 10.43 17.69
CA PHE A 168 3.53 9.92 16.70
C PHE A 168 3.64 10.65 15.36
N ALA A 169 3.71 11.99 15.38
CA ALA A 169 3.89 12.80 14.16
C ALA A 169 5.21 12.47 13.46
N GLU A 170 6.31 12.28 14.21
CA GLU A 170 7.61 11.90 13.67
C GLU A 170 7.58 10.50 13.03
N THR A 171 6.89 9.55 13.66
CA THR A 171 6.72 8.20 13.14
C THR A 171 5.93 8.22 11.84
N LEU A 172 4.84 8.99 11.77
CA LEU A 172 4.08 9.20 10.54
C LEU A 172 4.92 9.88 9.44
N ALA A 173 5.72 10.88 9.79
CA ALA A 173 6.60 11.56 8.82
C ALA A 173 7.66 10.61 8.26
N THR A 174 8.23 9.75 9.10
CA THR A 174 9.17 8.70 8.70
C THR A 174 8.51 7.73 7.74
N TYR A 175 7.29 7.28 8.06
CA TYR A 175 6.51 6.43 7.18
C TYR A 175 6.22 7.10 5.83
N ARG A 176 5.77 8.36 5.81
CA ARG A 176 5.51 9.12 4.57
C ARG A 176 6.74 9.12 3.65
N ARG A 177 7.92 9.37 4.21
CA ARG A 177 9.18 9.34 3.47
C ARG A 177 9.50 7.94 2.94
N ARG A 178 9.33 6.89 3.75
CA ARG A 178 9.53 5.50 3.32
C ARG A 178 8.59 5.11 2.20
N PHE A 179 7.30 5.43 2.33
CA PHE A 179 6.29 5.16 1.31
C PHE A 179 6.61 5.85 -0.02
N ARG A 180 7.04 7.11 0.02
CA ARG A 180 7.50 7.82 -1.18
C ARG A 180 8.70 7.13 -1.85
N ASN A 181 9.73 6.79 -1.08
CA ASN A 181 10.89 6.07 -1.60
C ASN A 181 10.51 4.69 -2.18
N TYR A 182 9.60 3.98 -1.51
CA TYR A 182 9.07 2.69 -1.97
C TYR A 182 8.35 2.86 -3.31
N GLN A 183 7.51 3.88 -3.43
CA GLN A 183 6.79 4.20 -4.65
C GLN A 183 7.75 4.55 -5.80
N ASP A 184 8.74 5.41 -5.55
CA ASP A 184 9.74 5.81 -6.55
C ASP A 184 10.49 4.59 -7.08
N LYS A 185 10.92 3.71 -6.17
CA LYS A 185 11.57 2.44 -6.53
C LYS A 185 10.63 1.54 -7.33
N PHE A 186 9.39 1.38 -6.89
CA PHE A 186 8.40 0.55 -7.57
C PHE A 186 8.13 1.03 -9.01
N LEU A 187 7.96 2.34 -9.20
CA LEU A 187 7.76 2.93 -10.52
C LEU A 187 8.98 2.74 -11.42
N TYR A 188 10.18 2.89 -10.87
CA TYR A 188 11.43 2.63 -11.58
C TYR A 188 11.54 1.16 -12.02
N ASP A 189 11.30 0.21 -11.10
CA ASP A 189 11.37 -1.23 -11.38
C ASP A 189 10.32 -1.63 -12.44
N LYS A 190 9.10 -1.08 -12.36
CA LYS A 190 8.06 -1.27 -13.39
C LYS A 190 8.49 -0.75 -14.75
N HIS A 191 9.10 0.44 -14.82
CA HIS A 191 9.60 1.00 -16.07
C HIS A 191 10.74 0.15 -16.67
N LEU A 192 11.64 -0.35 -15.82
CA LEU A 192 12.73 -1.25 -16.24
C LEU A 192 12.18 -2.56 -16.81
N LEU A 193 11.18 -3.16 -16.15
CA LEU A 193 10.52 -4.38 -16.62
C LEU A 193 9.79 -4.18 -17.95
N LEU A 194 9.10 -3.05 -18.13
CA LEU A 194 8.49 -2.69 -19.43
C LEU A 194 9.53 -2.52 -20.52
N LEU A 195 10.67 -1.90 -20.22
CA LEU A 195 11.75 -1.70 -21.17
C LEU A 195 12.42 -3.03 -21.55
N GLN A 196 12.63 -3.92 -20.58
CA GLN A 196 13.12 -5.28 -20.81
C GLN A 196 12.16 -6.06 -21.71
N ASN A 197 10.85 -6.02 -21.43
CA ASN A 197 9.84 -6.68 -22.25
C ASN A 197 9.84 -6.13 -23.68
N LYS A 198 9.94 -4.81 -23.85
CA LYS A 198 10.02 -4.17 -25.17
C LYS A 198 11.28 -4.58 -25.93
N ILE A 199 12.43 -4.68 -25.27
CA ILE A 199 13.67 -5.18 -25.88
C ILE A 199 13.51 -6.63 -26.32
N LEU A 200 12.92 -7.49 -25.47
CA LEU A 200 12.66 -8.89 -25.80
C LEU A 200 11.68 -9.04 -26.96
N GLU A 201 10.64 -8.21 -27.03
CA GLU A 201 9.71 -8.17 -28.16
C GLU A 201 10.41 -7.74 -29.45
N ASN A 202 11.26 -6.71 -29.40
CA ASN A 202 12.03 -6.24 -30.55
C ASN A 202 13.13 -7.23 -31.01
N LEU A 203 13.62 -8.10 -30.12
CA LEU A 203 14.58 -9.16 -30.42
C LEU A 203 13.93 -10.44 -30.95
N LYS A 204 12.60 -10.58 -30.89
CA LYS A 204 11.89 -11.65 -31.57
C LYS A 204 11.93 -11.36 -33.07
N ILE A 205 12.81 -12.08 -33.78
CA ILE A 205 12.85 -12.07 -35.25
C ILE A 205 11.45 -12.46 -35.75
N PRO A 206 10.82 -11.65 -36.63
CA PRO A 206 9.59 -12.06 -37.29
C PRO A 206 9.85 -13.36 -38.03
N VAL A 207 9.07 -14.41 -37.74
CA VAL A 207 9.18 -15.73 -38.39
C VAL A 207 8.95 -15.63 -39.91
N GLU A 208 8.48 -14.49 -40.41
CA GLU A 208 8.29 -14.19 -41.83
C GLU A 208 9.59 -13.97 -42.62
N GLU A 209 10.73 -13.69 -41.99
CA GLU A 209 12.02 -13.54 -42.70
C GLU A 209 12.78 -14.87 -42.91
N LEU A 210 12.28 -16.00 -42.42
CA LEU A 210 12.87 -17.33 -42.64
C LEU A 210 12.31 -18.07 -43.86
N ARG A 211 11.43 -17.43 -44.64
CA ARG A 211 10.92 -17.95 -45.91
C ARG A 211 11.40 -17.08 -47.06
N GLU A 212 12.71 -17.05 -47.29
CA GLU A 212 13.17 -16.82 -48.66
C GLU A 212 12.62 -17.99 -49.50
N PRO A 213 11.81 -17.72 -50.55
CA PRO A 213 11.43 -18.76 -51.48
C PRO A 213 12.72 -19.20 -52.18
N THR A 214 13.16 -20.42 -51.89
CA THR A 214 14.16 -21.10 -52.73
C THR A 214 13.61 -21.03 -54.15
N PRO A 215 14.29 -20.39 -55.12
CA PRO A 215 13.85 -20.47 -56.49
C PRO A 215 13.96 -21.94 -56.88
N ILE A 216 12.81 -22.57 -57.13
CA ILE A 216 12.76 -23.79 -57.91
C ILE A 216 13.20 -23.35 -59.31
N SER A 217 14.51 -23.37 -59.55
CA SER A 217 15.01 -23.37 -60.91
C SER A 217 14.63 -24.73 -61.46
N ASP A 218 13.63 -24.72 -62.34
CA ASP A 218 13.33 -25.81 -63.25
C ASP A 218 14.64 -26.22 -63.94
N PHE A 219 15.26 -27.31 -63.45
CA PHE A 219 16.33 -27.99 -64.15
C PHE A 219 15.69 -28.81 -65.28
N GLU A 220 15.25 -28.09 -66.32
CA GLU A 220 15.22 -28.65 -67.67
C GLU A 220 16.62 -28.51 -68.26
N ASP A 221 17.16 -29.67 -68.64
CA ASP A 221 18.22 -29.90 -69.61
C ASP A 221 18.87 -28.65 -70.23
N ASP A 222 20.13 -28.39 -69.89
CA ASP A 222 21.09 -28.03 -70.94
C ASP A 222 22.50 -28.48 -70.59
N ASP A 223 22.87 -29.53 -71.32
CA ASP A 223 24.18 -30.12 -71.50
C ASP A 223 25.13 -29.06 -72.09
N PHE A 224 25.98 -28.45 -71.25
CA PHE A 224 27.11 -27.66 -71.75
C PHE A 224 28.37 -27.82 -70.90
N GLY A 225 29.20 -28.77 -71.33
CA GLY A 225 30.61 -28.48 -71.54
C GLY A 225 31.57 -28.78 -70.39
N ASN A 226 32.06 -30.02 -70.38
CA ASN A 226 33.41 -30.37 -69.94
C ASN A 226 34.44 -29.25 -70.21
N PHE A 227 35.03 -28.67 -69.15
CA PHE A 227 36.34 -28.02 -69.30
C PHE A 227 37.19 -28.07 -68.02
N VAL A 228 38.08 -29.07 -68.05
CA VAL A 228 39.43 -29.20 -67.46
C VAL A 228 39.70 -28.69 -66.04
N GLY A 229 39.97 -29.65 -65.15
CA GLY A 229 40.78 -29.42 -63.97
C GLY A 229 42.23 -29.09 -64.36
N SER A 230 42.76 -28.02 -63.77
CA SER A 230 44.19 -27.76 -63.68
C SER A 230 44.58 -27.82 -62.21
N SER A 231 45.28 -28.89 -61.86
CA SER A 231 46.15 -29.00 -60.70
C SER A 231 47.24 -27.94 -60.74
N TYR A 232 47.58 -27.35 -59.59
CA TYR A 232 48.96 -27.00 -59.29
C TYR A 232 49.22 -27.15 -57.78
N ASP A 233 50.44 -27.62 -57.50
CA ASP A 233 51.05 -27.95 -56.20
C ASP A 233 50.99 -26.85 -55.14
#